data_AF-A0A4Y2FT65-F1
#
_entry.id   AF-A0A4Y2FT65-F1
#
_cell.length_a   1.000
_cell.length_b   1.000
_cell.length_c   1.000
_cell.angle_alpha   90.00
_cell.angle_beta   90.00
_cell.angle_gamma   90.00
#
_symmetry.space_group_name_H-M   'P 1'
#
loop_
_entity.id
_entity.type
_entity.pdbx_description
1 polymer ?
#
loop_
_entity_poly.entity_id
_entity_poly.type
_entity_poly.pdbx_seq_one_letter_code
_entity_poly.pdbx_strand_id
1 'polypeptide(L)'
;MDAWPLWSLGNEQVDFLAKRGANLLQHPITSFWKIKLFLKNSCTSNSLRDLQTRTALKSWRRVSSSSIPDKPRRDAVAAFRLTTGHDCLAAHLHRLGIFNEPFCPLCDFGEVMERDHLLRCGALQRLTEVSRYWEERALLGQ
;
A
#
# COMPACT_ATOMS: atom_id res chain seq x y z
N MET A 1 45.82 -20.59 -47.13
CA MET A 1 44.70 -20.14 -47.97
C MET A 1 43.86 -21.41 -48.13
N ASP A 2 42.71 -21.58 -47.48
CA ASP A 2 41.42 -21.09 -47.97
C ASP A 2 40.37 -21.04 -46.85
N ALA A 3 40.06 -19.84 -46.34
CA ALA A 3 38.95 -19.61 -45.40
C ALA A 3 37.65 -19.13 -46.10
N TRP A 4 37.67 -18.99 -47.42
CA TRP A 4 36.61 -18.41 -48.23
C TRP A 4 35.30 -19.23 -48.28
N PRO A 5 35.30 -20.58 -48.37
CA PRO A 5 34.05 -21.34 -48.54
C PRO A 5 33.17 -21.33 -47.28
N LEU A 6 33.77 -21.37 -46.09
CA LEU A 6 33.07 -21.45 -44.80
C LEU A 6 32.42 -20.11 -44.40
N TRP A 7 33.04 -18.98 -44.77
CA TRP A 7 32.47 -17.65 -44.54
C TRP A 7 31.24 -17.40 -45.42
N SER A 8 31.28 -17.84 -46.68
CA SER A 8 30.16 -17.68 -47.62
C SER A 8 28.93 -18.47 -47.20
N LEU A 9 29.12 -19.72 -46.74
CA LEU A 9 28.02 -20.57 -46.26
C LEU A 9 27.37 -20.00 -44.98
N GLY A 10 28.18 -19.42 -44.08
CA GLY A 10 27.67 -18.73 -42.90
C GLY A 10 26.84 -17.49 -43.24
N ASN A 11 27.27 -16.71 -44.24
CA ASN A 11 26.52 -15.53 -44.68
C ASN A 11 25.19 -15.88 -45.33
N GLU A 12 25.12 -16.98 -46.09
CA GLU A 12 23.87 -17.48 -46.67
C GLU A 12 22.87 -17.92 -45.58
N GLN A 13 23.36 -18.58 -44.53
CA GLN A 13 22.54 -18.93 -43.37
C GLN A 13 21.98 -17.69 -42.67
N VAL A 14 22.82 -16.66 -42.48
CA VAL A 14 22.43 -15.39 -41.86
C VAL A 14 21.41 -14.66 -42.72
N ASP A 15 21.61 -14.61 -44.04
CA ASP A 15 20.69 -13.97 -45.00
C ASP A 15 19.33 -14.69 -45.05
N PHE A 16 19.33 -16.02 -45.03
CA PHE A 16 18.11 -16.83 -44.94
C PHE A 16 17.33 -16.51 -43.67
N LEU A 17 18.01 -16.43 -42.52
CA LEU A 17 17.40 -16.09 -41.24
C LEU A 17 16.86 -14.65 -41.22
N ALA A 18 17.60 -13.70 -41.80
CA ALA A 18 17.19 -12.31 -41.91
C ALA A 18 15.92 -12.16 -42.76
N LYS A 19 15.87 -12.82 -43.92
CA LYS A 19 14.68 -12.86 -44.80
C LYS A 19 13.49 -13.53 -44.11
N ARG A 20 13.71 -14.60 -43.38
CA ARG A 20 12.64 -15.28 -42.61
C ARG A 20 12.10 -14.39 -41.50
N GLY A 21 12.95 -13.64 -40.80
CA GLY A 21 12.55 -12.68 -39.77
C GLY A 21 11.80 -11.46 -40.34
N ALA A 22 12.21 -10.96 -41.50
CA ALA A 22 11.57 -9.83 -42.19
C ALA A 22 10.14 -10.13 -42.65
N ASN A 23 9.83 -11.40 -42.93
CA ASN A 23 8.49 -11.84 -43.33
C ASN A 23 7.55 -12.13 -42.15
N LEU A 24 8.00 -11.98 -40.91
CA LEU A 24 7.12 -12.10 -39.74
C LEU A 24 6.28 -10.82 -39.63
N LEU A 25 4.95 -10.99 -39.66
CA LEU A 25 3.97 -9.93 -39.41
C LEU A 25 4.27 -9.23 -38.08
N GLN A 26 4.82 -8.02 -38.15
CA GLN A 26 4.96 -7.13 -37.01
C GLN A 26 3.55 -6.86 -36.47
N HIS A 27 3.26 -7.35 -35.26
CA HIS A 27 2.03 -6.97 -34.57
C HIS A 27 2.03 -5.45 -34.38
N PRO A 28 0.86 -4.78 -34.44
CA PRO A 28 0.80 -3.35 -34.23
C PRO A 28 1.50 -3.03 -32.91
N ILE A 29 2.55 -2.21 -33.00
CA ILE A 29 3.40 -1.86 -31.87
C ILE A 29 2.49 -1.22 -30.83
N THR A 30 2.13 -1.99 -29.81
CA THR A 30 1.51 -1.42 -28.63
C THR A 30 2.54 -0.47 -28.05
N SER A 31 2.14 0.78 -27.80
CA SER A 31 3.09 1.77 -27.32
C SER A 31 3.79 1.23 -26.06
N PHE A 32 5.09 1.48 -25.96
CA PHE A 32 5.88 1.09 -24.79
C PHE A 32 5.18 1.47 -23.47
N TRP A 33 4.54 2.65 -23.44
CA TRP A 33 3.75 3.11 -22.32
C TRP A 33 2.57 2.19 -21.95
N LYS A 34 1.84 1.67 -22.94
CA LYS A 34 0.74 0.72 -22.69
C LYS A 34 1.26 -0.60 -22.12
N ILE A 35 2.34 -1.14 -22.68
CA ILE A 35 2.96 -2.37 -22.18
C ILE A 35 3.50 -2.15 -20.77
N LYS A 36 4.22 -1.05 -20.52
CA LYS A 36 4.75 -0.68 -19.20
C LYS A 36 3.64 -0.51 -18.17
N LEU A 37 2.56 0.19 -18.52
CA LEU A 37 1.40 0.37 -17.64
C LEU A 37 0.72 -0.97 -17.33
N PHE A 38 0.52 -1.81 -18.36
CA PHE A 38 -0.04 -3.14 -18.19
C PHE A 38 0.79 -3.98 -17.22
N LEU A 39 2.10 -4.09 -17.45
CA LEU A 39 3.01 -4.82 -16.57
C LEU A 39 2.97 -4.28 -15.13
N LYS A 40 3.02 -2.95 -14.96
CA LYS A 40 2.92 -2.32 -13.64
C LYS A 40 1.62 -2.70 -12.93
N ASN A 41 0.49 -2.64 -13.64
CA ASN A 41 -0.81 -2.97 -13.08
C ASN A 41 -0.93 -4.46 -12.74
N SER A 42 -0.43 -5.35 -13.61
CA SER A 42 -0.40 -6.80 -13.36
C SER A 42 0.46 -7.16 -12.16
N CYS A 43 1.68 -6.62 -12.05
CA CYS A 43 2.54 -6.83 -10.89
C CYS A 43 1.91 -6.32 -9.60
N THR A 44 1.31 -5.12 -9.64
CA THR A 44 0.64 -4.53 -8.48
C THR A 44 -0.56 -5.38 -8.04
N SER A 45 -1.40 -5.80 -8.98
CA SER A 45 -2.55 -6.66 -8.71
C SER A 45 -2.15 -8.01 -8.12
N ASN A 46 -1.15 -8.67 -8.70
CA ASN A 46 -0.62 -9.95 -8.18
C ASN A 46 -0.06 -9.79 -6.76
N SER A 47 0.70 -8.73 -6.50
CA SER A 47 1.27 -8.45 -5.18
C SER A 47 0.17 -8.18 -4.13
N LEU A 48 -0.87 -7.44 -4.52
CA LEU A 48 -2.03 -7.20 -3.64
C LEU A 48 -2.77 -8.49 -3.31
N ARG A 49 -2.97 -9.38 -4.31
CA ARG A 49 -3.60 -10.68 -4.09
C ARG A 49 -2.77 -11.56 -3.14
N ASP A 50 -1.45 -11.65 -3.36
CA ASP A 50 -0.54 -12.38 -2.46
C ASP A 50 -0.62 -11.84 -1.03
N LEU A 51 -0.57 -10.51 -0.89
CA LEU A 51 -0.69 -9.85 0.41
C LEU A 51 -2.00 -10.23 1.11
N GLN A 52 -3.14 -10.16 0.40
CA GLN A 52 -4.46 -10.55 0.94
C GLN A 52 -4.49 -12.00 1.41
N THR A 53 -3.90 -12.93 0.64
CA THR A 53 -3.81 -14.34 1.03
C THR A 53 -2.97 -14.52 2.29
N ARG A 54 -1.80 -13.86 2.37
CA ARG A 54 -0.87 -13.98 3.50
C ARG A 54 -1.35 -13.29 4.78
N THR A 55 -2.16 -12.24 4.66
CA THR A 55 -2.75 -11.53 5.80
C THR A 55 -4.13 -12.05 6.19
N ALA A 56 -4.64 -13.07 5.49
CA ALA A 56 -5.98 -13.63 5.68
C ALA A 56 -6.28 -14.03 7.14
N LEU A 57 -5.32 -14.49 7.92
CA LEU A 57 -5.54 -14.90 9.32
C LEU A 57 -5.03 -13.88 10.34
N LYS A 58 -4.55 -12.72 9.87
CA LYS A 58 -3.93 -11.72 10.74
C LYS A 58 -4.97 -10.68 11.16
N SER A 59 -4.81 -10.14 12.37
CA SER A 59 -5.68 -9.08 12.91
C SER A 59 -5.74 -7.84 12.00
N TRP A 60 -4.67 -7.58 11.24
CA TRP A 60 -4.60 -6.50 10.25
C TRP A 60 -5.12 -6.83 8.85
N ARG A 61 -5.86 -7.94 8.65
CA ARG A 61 -6.58 -8.21 7.38
C ARG A 61 -7.44 -7.02 6.94
N ARG A 62 -8.02 -6.31 7.91
CA ARG A 62 -8.91 -5.15 7.68
C ARG A 62 -8.20 -3.96 7.04
N VAL A 63 -6.87 -3.92 7.07
CA VAL A 63 -6.06 -2.90 6.40
C VAL A 63 -6.04 -3.20 4.90
N SER A 64 -7.14 -2.88 4.21
CA SER A 64 -7.15 -2.88 2.75
C SER A 64 -6.40 -1.65 2.23
N SER A 65 -5.89 -1.73 1.00
CA SER A 65 -5.36 -0.57 0.28
C SER A 65 -6.39 0.56 0.11
N SER A 66 -7.69 0.26 0.19
CA SER A 66 -8.75 1.29 0.24
C SER A 66 -8.93 1.93 1.61
N SER A 67 -8.45 1.30 2.69
CA SER A 67 -8.56 1.83 4.06
C SER A 67 -7.55 2.95 4.31
N ILE A 68 -6.43 2.94 3.58
CA ILE A 68 -5.37 3.95 3.68
C ILE A 68 -5.46 4.82 2.44
N PRO A 69 -6.06 6.02 2.52
CA PRO A 69 -6.25 6.85 1.35
C PRO A 69 -4.90 7.37 0.83
N ASP A 70 -4.77 7.51 -0.49
CA ASP A 70 -3.65 8.21 -1.13
C ASP A 70 -3.81 9.72 -0.89
N LYS A 71 -3.40 10.13 0.32
CA LYS A 71 -3.57 11.46 0.90
C LYS A 71 -2.23 11.94 1.47
N PRO A 72 -2.12 13.23 1.84
CA PRO A 72 -0.95 13.71 2.54
C PRO A 72 -0.58 12.81 3.72
N ARG A 73 0.74 12.68 3.97
CA ARG A 73 1.31 11.78 4.98
C ARG A 73 0.56 11.83 6.33
N ARG A 74 0.16 13.03 6.77
CA ARG A 74 -0.55 13.26 8.02
C ARG A 74 -1.88 12.48 8.11
N ASP A 75 -2.66 12.47 7.04
CA ASP A 75 -3.94 11.77 6.96
C ASP A 75 -3.74 10.27 6.82
N ALA A 76 -2.82 9.85 5.94
CA ALA A 76 -2.51 8.44 5.73
C ALA A 76 -2.00 7.76 7.03
N VAL A 77 -1.16 8.45 7.81
CA VAL A 77 -0.66 7.95 9.10
C VAL A 77 -1.78 7.80 10.13
N ALA A 78 -2.64 8.80 10.27
CA ALA A 78 -3.77 8.73 11.20
C ALA A 78 -4.72 7.58 10.83
N ALA A 79 -5.12 7.50 9.56
CA ALA A 79 -5.98 6.43 9.07
C ALA A 79 -5.35 5.05 9.29
N PHE A 80 -4.05 4.90 9.04
CA PHE A 80 -3.33 3.64 9.26
C PHE A 80 -3.33 3.21 10.71
N ARG A 81 -2.95 4.10 11.64
CA ARG A 81 -2.89 3.78 13.07
C ARG A 81 -4.27 3.42 13.62
N LEU A 82 -5.29 4.22 13.30
CA LEU A 82 -6.68 3.97 13.73
C LEU A 82 -7.27 2.69 13.12
N THR A 83 -6.90 2.33 11.89
CA THR A 83 -7.42 1.12 11.22
C THR A 83 -6.75 -0.14 11.72
N THR A 84 -5.47 -0.04 12.05
CA THR A 84 -4.69 -1.17 12.56
C THR A 84 -4.89 -1.37 14.07
N GLY A 85 -5.46 -0.39 14.78
CA GLY A 85 -5.59 -0.43 16.25
C GLY A 85 -4.25 -0.35 16.96
N HIS A 86 -3.21 0.13 16.26
CA HIS A 86 -1.87 0.43 16.79
C HIS A 86 -1.74 1.94 17.05
N ASP A 87 -2.83 2.56 17.48
CA ASP A 87 -2.84 3.95 17.90
C ASP A 87 -2.46 4.05 19.38
N CYS A 88 -2.14 5.28 19.81
CA CYS A 88 -1.73 5.54 21.18
C CYS A 88 -2.91 5.97 22.06
N LEU A 89 -4.12 5.50 21.73
CA LEU A 89 -5.30 5.78 22.54
C LEU A 89 -5.15 5.13 23.91
N ALA A 90 -5.77 5.71 24.94
CA ALA A 90 -5.62 5.25 26.32
C ALA A 90 -5.92 3.75 26.48
N ALA A 91 -6.92 3.22 25.78
CA ALA A 91 -7.24 1.80 25.80
C ALA A 91 -6.10 0.91 25.27
N HIS A 92 -5.43 1.33 24.19
CA HIS A 92 -4.28 0.61 23.64
C HIS A 92 -3.06 0.73 24.56
N LEU A 93 -2.78 1.92 25.09
CA LEU A 93 -1.68 2.15 26.02
C LEU A 93 -1.85 1.34 27.32
N HIS A 94 -3.08 1.16 27.79
CA HIS A 94 -3.38 0.31 28.93
C HIS A 94 -3.07 -1.17 28.65
N ARG A 95 -3.43 -1.69 27.47
CA ARG A 95 -3.07 -3.07 27.07
C ARG A 95 -1.56 -3.29 26.98
N LEU A 96 -0.79 -2.24 26.70
CA LEU A 96 0.67 -2.27 26.71
C LEU A 96 1.28 -2.09 28.12
N GLY A 97 0.47 -1.82 29.14
CA GLY A 97 0.92 -1.53 30.50
C GLY A 97 1.57 -0.15 30.68
N ILE A 98 1.37 0.77 29.74
CA ILE A 98 1.88 2.15 29.81
C ILE A 98 0.91 3.02 30.64
N PHE A 99 -0.40 2.82 30.45
CA PHE A 99 -1.44 3.47 31.24
C PHE A 99 -2.02 2.51 32.28
N ASN A 100 -2.31 3.04 33.46
CA ASN A 100 -2.94 2.27 34.53
C ASN A 100 -4.40 1.91 34.20
N GLU A 101 -5.09 2.76 33.43
CA GLU A 101 -6.51 2.63 33.13
C GLU A 101 -6.79 2.84 31.63
N PRO A 102 -7.83 2.19 31.06
CA PRO A 102 -8.19 2.30 29.64
C PRO A 102 -9.07 3.52 29.30
N PHE A 103 -9.44 4.32 30.31
CA PHE A 103 -10.40 5.41 30.18
C PHE A 103 -9.82 6.64 29.48
N CYS A 104 -10.71 7.42 28.87
CA CYS A 104 -10.39 8.71 28.28
C CYS A 104 -9.90 9.69 29.36
N PRO A 105 -8.64 10.16 29.29
CA PRO A 105 -8.13 11.16 30.22
C PRO A 105 -8.57 12.59 29.85
N LEU A 106 -9.23 12.77 28.70
CA LEU A 106 -9.61 14.09 28.18
C LEU A 106 -11.03 14.48 28.57
N CYS A 107 -11.92 13.52 28.86
CA CYS A 107 -13.30 13.79 29.21
C CYS A 107 -13.69 13.12 30.54
N ASP A 108 -14.63 13.74 31.25
CA ASP A 108 -15.04 13.30 32.58
C ASP A 108 -16.09 12.18 32.57
N PHE A 109 -16.34 11.56 31.41
CA PHE A 109 -17.38 10.53 31.25
C PHE A 109 -16.90 9.13 31.62
N GLY A 110 -15.59 8.93 31.84
CA GLY A 110 -15.03 7.61 32.19
C GLY A 110 -15.22 6.55 31.10
N GLU A 111 -15.44 6.95 29.85
CA GLU A 111 -15.56 6.01 28.74
C GLU A 111 -14.18 5.50 28.30
N VAL A 112 -14.11 4.26 27.84
CA VAL A 112 -12.89 3.68 27.25
C VAL A 112 -12.48 4.48 26.01
N MET A 113 -11.24 4.96 25.96
CA MET A 113 -10.72 5.70 24.82
C MET A 113 -10.32 4.74 23.70
N GLU A 114 -11.30 4.35 22.90
CA GLU A 114 -11.11 3.64 21.63
C GLU A 114 -11.53 4.53 20.45
N ARG A 115 -11.29 4.07 19.22
CA ARG A 115 -11.60 4.81 17.99
C ARG A 115 -13.03 5.37 17.95
N ASP A 116 -14.00 4.59 18.42
CA ASP A 116 -15.40 5.01 18.48
C ASP A 116 -15.63 6.14 19.47
N HIS A 117 -14.96 6.11 20.62
CA HIS A 117 -15.01 7.21 21.59
C HIS A 117 -14.30 8.45 21.04
N LEU A 118 -13.16 8.31 20.36
CA LEU A 118 -12.47 9.44 19.72
C LEU A 118 -13.43 10.26 18.82
N LEU A 119 -14.32 9.58 18.08
CA LEU A 119 -15.32 10.21 17.21
C LEU A 119 -16.48 10.90 17.94
N ARG A 120 -16.69 10.60 19.23
CA ARG A 120 -17.79 11.16 20.04
C ARG A 120 -17.31 12.00 21.23
N CYS A 121 -16.01 11.98 21.52
CA CYS A 121 -15.42 12.64 22.67
C CYS A 121 -15.75 14.14 22.65
N GLY A 122 -16.45 14.61 23.69
CA GLY A 122 -16.85 16.01 23.82
C GLY A 122 -15.68 16.97 24.11
N ALA A 123 -14.55 16.44 24.57
CA ALA A 123 -13.34 17.21 24.81
C ALA A 123 -12.60 17.59 23.50
N LEU A 124 -12.91 16.92 22.39
CA LEU A 124 -12.30 17.17 21.08
C LEU A 124 -13.19 18.09 20.25
N GLN A 125 -12.65 19.22 19.81
CA GLN A 125 -13.39 20.24 19.08
C GLN A 125 -13.42 19.97 17.58
N ARG A 126 -12.50 19.14 17.08
CA ARG A 126 -12.38 18.89 15.65
C ARG A 126 -13.49 18.01 15.12
N LEU A 127 -13.76 18.11 13.81
CA LEU A 127 -14.92 17.45 13.18
C LEU A 127 -14.56 16.14 12.46
N THR A 128 -13.36 16.06 11.89
CA THR A 128 -12.93 14.85 11.17
C THR A 128 -12.18 13.92 12.10
N GLU A 129 -12.29 12.61 11.86
CA GLU A 129 -11.55 11.58 12.60
C GLU A 129 -10.04 11.86 12.66
N VAL A 130 -9.44 12.21 11.51
CA VAL A 130 -8.01 12.54 11.43
C VAL A 130 -7.69 13.77 12.28
N SER A 131 -8.50 14.82 12.20
CA SER A 131 -8.25 16.03 12.99
C SER A 131 -8.39 15.80 14.49
N ARG A 132 -9.35 14.97 14.91
CA ARG A 132 -9.54 14.57 16.31
C ARG A 132 -8.38 13.72 16.82
N TYR A 133 -7.88 12.80 16.00
CA TYR A 133 -6.68 12.01 16.29
C TYR A 133 -5.47 12.89 16.61
N TRP A 134 -5.20 13.90 15.77
CA TRP A 134 -4.06 14.79 16.03
C TRP A 134 -4.28 15.76 17.18
N GLU A 135 -5.53 16.16 17.44
CA GLU A 135 -5.89 16.98 18.60
C GLU A 135 -5.70 16.22 19.91
N GLU A 136 -6.17 14.96 19.97
CA GLU A 136 -5.96 14.07 21.12
C GLU A 136 -4.47 13.92 21.44
N ARG A 137 -3.63 13.62 20.44
CA ARG A 137 -2.18 13.52 20.63
C ARG A 137 -1.56 14.82 21.14
N ALA A 138 -1.99 15.95 20.61
CA ALA A 138 -1.49 17.24 21.05
C ALA A 138 -1.83 17.52 22.52
N LEU A 139 -3.04 17.14 22.96
CA LEU A 139 -3.49 17.28 24.35
C LEU A 139 -2.78 16.29 25.30
N LEU A 140 -2.45 15.09 24.82
CA LEU A 140 -1.71 14.07 25.60
C LEU A 140 -0.19 14.24 25.57
N GLY A 141 0.34 15.20 24.81
CA GLY A 141 1.78 15.44 24.71
C GLY A 141 2.56 14.31 23.99
N GLN A 142 1.95 13.68 22.98
CA GLN A 142 2.52 12.53 22.26
C GLN A 142 2.94 12.79 20.80
#